data_AF-A0A4R0XMV1-F1
#
_entry.id   AF-A0A4R0XMV1-F1
#
_cell.length_a   1.000
_cell.length_b   1.000
_cell.length_c   1.000
_cell.angle_alpha   90.00
_cell.angle_beta   90.00
_cell.angle_gamma   90.00
#
_symmetry.space_group_name_H-M   'P 1'
#
loop_
_entity.id
_entity.type
_entity.pdbx_description
1 polymer ?
#
loop_
_entity_poly.entity_id
_entity_poly.type
_entity_poly.pdbx_seq_one_letter_code
_entity_poly.pdbx_strand_id
1 'polypeptide(L)'
;MVSQAPVAIKALEKLKTSRSAGERLAAVALLRAFPQEEEINWLADRLDPDVETPFVGYQAATSLAQAVRSLPVEADANLGRTIDKAMALAKRNPNDPPRIHMLEQARQELLVKRRVSDA
;
A
#
# COMPACT_ATOMS: atom_id res chain seq x y z
N MET A 1 -15.89 21.30 5.96
CA MET A 1 -14.62 20.75 6.46
C MET A 1 -13.49 21.42 5.70
N VAL A 2 -12.80 22.39 6.31
CA VAL A 2 -11.95 23.37 5.61
C VAL A 2 -10.47 23.02 5.80
N SER A 3 -9.74 22.85 4.69
CA SER A 3 -8.29 23.08 4.53
C SER A 3 -7.27 22.28 5.37
N GLN A 4 -7.38 20.95 5.49
CA GLN A 4 -6.26 20.12 5.99
C GLN A 4 -5.42 19.46 4.87
N ALA A 5 -5.94 19.40 3.65
CA ALA A 5 -5.31 18.67 2.55
C ALA A 5 -3.87 19.14 2.19
N PRO A 6 -3.55 20.45 2.09
CA PRO A 6 -2.22 20.86 1.62
C PRO A 6 -1.08 20.56 2.61
N VAL A 7 -1.36 20.63 3.92
CA VAL A 7 -0.36 20.39 4.97
C VAL A 7 -0.09 18.90 5.11
N ALA A 8 -1.14 18.07 5.07
CA ALA A 8 -1.00 16.61 5.10
C ALA A 8 -0.20 16.08 3.90
N ILE A 9 -0.44 16.63 2.70
CA ILE A 9 0.30 16.27 1.48
C ILE A 9 1.79 16.65 1.59
N LYS A 10 2.10 17.87 2.08
CA LYS A 10 3.50 18.29 2.28
C LYS A 10 4.22 17.43 3.33
N ALA A 11 3.53 17.04 4.39
CA ALA A 11 4.08 16.14 5.40
C ALA A 11 4.34 14.75 4.81
N LEU A 12 3.42 14.21 4.00
CA LEU A 12 3.57 12.92 3.35
C LEU A 12 4.83 12.86 2.48
N GLU A 13 5.06 13.84 1.59
CA GLU A 13 6.25 13.86 0.73
C GLU A 13 7.57 13.89 1.52
N LYS A 14 7.61 14.68 2.59
CA LYS A 14 8.77 14.73 3.49
C LYS A 14 9.00 13.38 4.17
N LEU A 15 7.94 12.74 4.66
CA LEU A 15 8.03 11.45 5.35
C LEU A 15 8.44 10.32 4.40
N LYS A 16 7.90 10.30 3.17
CA LYS A 16 8.22 9.30 2.13
C LYS A 16 9.70 9.27 1.75
N THR A 17 10.33 10.44 1.73
CA THR A 17 11.73 10.63 1.28
C THR A 17 12.74 10.55 2.43
N SER A 18 12.28 10.35 3.65
CA SER A 18 13.17 10.29 4.82
C SER A 18 14.05 9.03 4.83
N ARG A 19 15.28 9.20 5.34
CA ARG A 19 16.18 8.09 5.67
C ARG A 19 15.74 7.31 6.91
N SER A 20 14.91 7.90 7.78
CA SER A 20 14.37 7.24 8.97
C SER A 20 13.26 6.25 8.59
N ALA A 21 13.43 4.99 8.99
CA ALA A 21 12.38 3.97 8.82
C ALA A 21 11.10 4.32 9.58
N GLY A 22 11.21 4.98 10.74
CA GLY A 22 10.04 5.43 11.52
C GLY A 22 9.26 6.54 10.82
N GLU A 23 9.93 7.46 10.11
CA GLU A 23 9.24 8.49 9.33
C GLU A 23 8.58 7.90 8.08
N ARG A 24 9.24 6.96 7.40
CA ARG A 24 8.60 6.23 6.29
C ARG A 24 7.42 5.38 6.77
N LEU A 25 7.50 4.79 7.95
CA LEU A 25 6.37 4.10 8.58
C LEU A 25 5.20 5.07 8.85
N ALA A 26 5.48 6.31 9.28
CA ALA A 26 4.44 7.31 9.44
C ALA A 26 3.76 7.67 8.09
N ALA A 27 4.52 7.74 6.99
CA ALA A 27 3.95 7.88 5.65
C ALA A 27 3.05 6.69 5.27
N VAL A 28 3.48 5.46 5.55
CA VAL A 28 2.66 4.24 5.34
C VAL A 28 1.35 4.34 6.16
N ALA A 29 1.43 4.74 7.43
CA ALA A 29 0.25 4.90 8.28
C ALA A 29 -0.72 5.99 7.79
N LEU A 30 -0.20 7.10 7.28
CA LEU A 30 -1.02 8.15 6.67
C LEU A 30 -1.77 7.63 5.43
N LEU A 31 -1.08 6.89 4.55
CA LEU A 31 -1.68 6.29 3.37
C LEU A 31 -2.67 5.16 3.70
N ARG A 32 -2.51 4.49 4.85
CA ARG A 32 -3.53 3.57 5.35
C ARG A 32 -4.80 4.29 5.79
N ALA A 33 -4.66 5.42 6.49
CA ALA A 33 -5.79 6.21 6.95
C ALA A 33 -6.50 6.94 5.80
N PHE A 34 -5.74 7.42 4.82
CA PHE A 34 -6.21 8.15 3.65
C PHE A 34 -5.58 7.57 2.38
N PRO A 35 -6.11 6.45 1.83
CA PRO A 35 -5.59 5.85 0.61
C PRO A 35 -5.63 6.82 -0.57
N GLN A 36 -4.53 6.88 -1.32
CA GLN A 36 -4.37 7.69 -2.52
C GLN A 36 -3.89 6.80 -3.65
N GLU A 37 -4.57 6.83 -4.79
CA GLU A 37 -4.24 5.96 -5.93
C GLU A 37 -2.83 6.27 -6.46
N GLU A 38 -2.42 7.52 -6.45
CA GLU A 38 -1.11 7.98 -6.95
C GLU A 38 0.05 7.39 -6.14
N GLU A 39 -0.23 6.96 -4.90
CA GLU A 39 0.76 6.55 -3.91
C GLU A 39 0.86 5.05 -3.69
N ILE A 40 -0.06 4.26 -4.27
CA ILE A 40 -0.07 2.79 -4.08
C ILE A 40 1.21 2.14 -4.62
N ASN A 41 1.81 2.70 -5.66
CA ASN A 41 3.09 2.22 -6.20
C ASN A 41 4.24 2.41 -5.21
N TRP A 42 4.24 3.52 -4.46
CA TRP A 42 5.22 3.77 -3.40
C TRP A 42 5.05 2.79 -2.23
N LEU A 43 3.80 2.45 -1.87
CA LEU A 43 3.53 1.38 -0.90
C LEU A 43 4.08 0.04 -1.39
N ALA A 44 3.88 -0.32 -2.66
CA ALA A 44 4.42 -1.54 -3.24
C ALA A 44 5.95 -1.62 -3.15
N ASP A 45 6.66 -0.50 -3.36
CA ASP A 45 8.12 -0.45 -3.26
C ASP A 45 8.65 -0.71 -1.84
N ARG A 46 7.83 -0.58 -0.79
CA ARG A 46 8.21 -0.95 0.58
C ARG A 46 8.20 -2.45 0.83
N LEU A 47 7.72 -3.26 -0.11
CA LEU A 47 7.79 -4.72 -0.01
C LEU A 47 9.14 -5.27 -0.44
N ASP A 48 9.97 -4.45 -1.08
CA ASP A 48 11.33 -4.81 -1.47
C ASP A 48 12.21 -4.97 -0.22
N PRO A 49 12.73 -6.19 0.05
CA PRO A 49 13.59 -6.43 1.21
C PRO A 49 14.92 -5.67 1.17
N ASP A 50 15.36 -5.18 0.00
CA ASP A 50 16.58 -4.38 -0.13
C ASP A 50 16.33 -2.89 0.16
N VAL A 51 15.06 -2.47 0.21
CA VAL A 51 14.66 -1.07 0.45
C VAL A 51 14.20 -0.87 1.88
N GLU A 52 13.51 -1.84 2.46
CA GLU A 52 12.76 -1.63 3.69
C GLU A 52 12.77 -2.84 4.64
N THR A 53 12.66 -2.53 5.93
CA THR A 53 12.61 -3.54 6.98
C THR A 53 11.32 -4.37 6.93
N PRO A 54 11.35 -5.66 7.34
CA PRO A 54 10.17 -6.54 7.35
C PRO A 54 8.91 -5.92 7.97
N PHE A 55 9.06 -5.24 9.11
CA PHE A 55 7.92 -4.62 9.80
C PHE A 55 7.25 -3.52 8.96
N VAL A 56 8.03 -2.62 8.36
CA VAL A 56 7.48 -1.55 7.53
C VAL A 56 6.90 -2.13 6.23
N GLY A 57 7.53 -3.15 5.65
CA GLY A 57 6.98 -3.89 4.51
C GLY A 57 5.62 -4.54 4.81
N TYR A 58 5.45 -5.16 5.99
CA TYR A 58 4.15 -5.68 6.42
C TYR A 58 3.08 -4.59 6.58
N GLN A 59 3.44 -3.44 7.15
CA GLN A 59 2.52 -2.30 7.25
C GLN A 59 2.14 -1.75 5.87
N ALA A 60 3.06 -1.77 4.90
CA ALA A 60 2.77 -1.39 3.53
C ALA A 60 1.82 -2.39 2.84
N ALA A 61 2.00 -3.71 3.04
CA ALA A 61 1.04 -4.73 2.59
C ALA A 61 -0.36 -4.48 3.16
N THR A 62 -0.44 -4.20 4.46
CA THR A 62 -1.71 -3.91 5.13
C THR A 62 -2.36 -2.63 4.60
N SER A 63 -1.54 -1.62 4.24
CA SER A 63 -2.01 -0.37 3.65
C SER A 63 -2.54 -0.57 2.22
N LEU A 64 -1.90 -1.44 1.43
CA LEU A 64 -2.43 -1.85 0.12
C LEU A 64 -3.76 -2.59 0.23
N ALA A 65 -3.90 -3.48 1.21
CA ALA A 65 -5.19 -4.14 1.49
C ALA A 65 -6.28 -3.12 1.86
N GLN A 66 -5.94 -2.10 2.65
CA GLN A 66 -6.86 -1.00 2.93
C GLN A 66 -7.22 -0.19 1.68
N ALA A 67 -6.24 0.07 0.80
CA ALA A 67 -6.48 0.77 -0.46
C ALA A 67 -7.46 -0.01 -1.36
N VAL A 68 -7.37 -1.34 -1.43
CA VAL A 68 -8.34 -2.19 -2.15
C VAL A 68 -9.77 -1.95 -1.66
N ARG A 69 -9.95 -1.87 -0.35
CA ARG A 69 -11.26 -1.70 0.30
C ARG A 69 -11.83 -0.29 0.17
N SER A 70 -10.97 0.73 0.02
CA SER A 70 -11.37 2.14 0.13
C SER A 70 -11.33 2.93 -1.17
N LEU A 71 -10.43 2.62 -2.11
CA LEU A 71 -10.37 3.31 -3.38
C LEU A 71 -11.57 2.94 -4.27
N PRO A 72 -11.98 3.83 -5.18
CA PRO A 72 -13.13 3.57 -6.04
C PRO A 72 -12.80 2.54 -7.12
N VAL A 73 -13.81 2.08 -7.87
CA VAL A 73 -13.66 0.97 -8.83
C VAL A 73 -12.71 1.30 -9.99
N GLU A 74 -12.59 2.58 -10.34
CA GLU A 74 -11.71 3.07 -11.39
C GLU A 74 -10.23 2.76 -11.08
N ALA A 75 -9.87 2.73 -9.80
CA ALA A 75 -8.52 2.39 -9.33
C ALA A 75 -8.22 0.87 -9.39
N ASP A 76 -9.23 0.01 -9.57
CA ASP A 76 -9.07 -1.44 -9.41
C ASP A 76 -8.03 -2.00 -10.37
N ALA A 77 -8.00 -1.55 -11.62
CA ALA A 77 -7.01 -1.99 -12.61
C ALA A 77 -5.58 -1.68 -12.13
N ASN A 78 -5.38 -0.48 -11.57
CA ASN A 78 -4.10 -0.03 -11.05
C ASN A 78 -3.69 -0.78 -9.77
N LEU A 79 -4.64 -0.99 -8.85
CA LEU A 79 -4.48 -1.82 -7.66
C LEU A 79 -4.06 -3.25 -8.01
N GLY A 80 -4.65 -3.86 -9.04
CA GLY A 80 -4.28 -5.21 -9.49
C GLY A 80 -2.81 -5.30 -9.89
N ARG A 81 -2.35 -4.39 -10.76
CA ARG A 81 -0.93 -4.33 -11.18
C ARG A 81 0.00 -4.06 -10.00
N THR A 82 -0.42 -3.18 -9.09
CA THR A 82 0.36 -2.80 -7.90
C THR A 82 0.51 -3.96 -6.93
N ILE A 83 -0.55 -4.74 -6.69
CA ILE A 83 -0.51 -5.93 -5.85
C ILE A 83 0.38 -7.00 -6.47
N ASP A 84 0.31 -7.22 -7.78
CA ASP A 84 1.18 -8.18 -8.47
C ASP A 84 2.66 -7.77 -8.35
N LYS A 85 2.99 -6.47 -8.48
CA LYS A 85 4.33 -5.93 -8.21
C LYS A 85 4.76 -6.15 -6.76
N ALA A 86 3.92 -5.78 -5.80
CA ALA A 86 4.19 -5.94 -4.37
C ALA A 86 4.43 -7.42 -4.00
N MET A 87 3.68 -8.33 -4.61
CA MET A 87 3.83 -9.77 -4.44
C MET A 87 5.18 -10.27 -4.96
N ALA A 88 5.60 -9.82 -6.15
CA ALA A 88 6.90 -10.17 -6.72
C ALA A 88 8.05 -9.71 -5.82
N LEU A 89 7.95 -8.51 -5.24
CA LEU A 89 8.93 -7.98 -4.29
C LEU A 89 8.93 -8.75 -2.97
N ALA A 90 7.77 -8.97 -2.36
CA ALA A 90 7.64 -9.67 -1.08
C ALA A 90 8.21 -11.10 -1.14
N LYS A 91 8.01 -11.80 -2.26
CA LYS A 91 8.52 -13.17 -2.48
C LYS A 91 10.05 -13.27 -2.50
N ARG A 92 10.79 -12.16 -2.66
CA ARG A 92 12.25 -12.14 -2.55
C ARG A 92 12.75 -12.38 -1.12
N ASN A 93 11.88 -12.24 -0.11
CA ASN A 93 12.15 -12.66 1.25
C ASN A 93 11.06 -13.62 1.77
N PRO A 94 11.17 -14.93 1.47
CA PRO A 94 10.18 -15.93 1.85
C PRO A 94 10.11 -16.21 3.36
N ASN A 95 11.12 -15.78 4.13
CA ASN A 95 11.16 -15.97 5.58
C ASN A 95 10.27 -14.99 6.36
N ASP A 96 9.50 -14.16 5.66
CA ASP A 96 8.53 -13.22 6.24
C ASP A 96 7.15 -13.42 5.58
N PRO A 97 6.48 -14.55 5.88
CA PRO A 97 5.20 -14.91 5.26
C PRO A 97 4.02 -13.95 5.55
N PRO A 98 3.92 -13.22 6.68
CA PRO A 98 2.75 -12.37 6.95
C PRO A 98 2.45 -11.34 5.87
N ARG A 99 3.47 -10.71 5.27
CA ARG A 99 3.25 -9.74 4.17
C ARG A 99 2.73 -10.40 2.90
N ILE A 100 3.15 -11.63 2.61
CA ILE A 100 2.68 -12.39 1.44
C ILE A 100 1.20 -12.74 1.63
N HIS A 101 0.84 -13.31 2.78
CA HIS A 101 -0.56 -13.66 3.08
C HIS A 101 -1.48 -12.43 3.03
N MET A 102 -1.02 -11.28 3.52
CA MET A 102 -1.79 -10.03 3.45
C MET A 102 -2.03 -9.58 1.99
N LEU A 103 -1.03 -9.69 1.12
CA LEU A 103 -1.18 -9.36 -0.30
C LEU A 103 -2.06 -10.37 -1.04
N GLU A 104 -2.03 -11.65 -0.68
CA GLU A 104 -2.94 -12.67 -1.21
C GLU A 104 -4.39 -12.35 -0.83
N GLN A 105 -4.63 -12.00 0.42
CA GLN A 105 -5.94 -11.54 0.89
C GLN A 105 -6.40 -10.31 0.10
N ALA A 106 -5.56 -9.28 -0.03
CA ALA A 106 -5.88 -8.07 -0.78
C ALA A 106 -6.25 -8.39 -2.24
N ARG A 107 -5.54 -9.35 -2.86
CA ARG A 107 -5.83 -9.81 -4.22
C ARG A 107 -7.20 -10.48 -4.33
N GLN A 108 -7.57 -11.33 -3.36
CA GLN A 108 -8.89 -11.97 -3.34
C GLN A 108 -10.00 -10.95 -3.15
N GLU A 109 -9.82 -10.00 -2.22
CA GLU A 109 -10.80 -8.93 -1.99
C GLU A 109 -11.02 -8.08 -3.25
N LEU A 110 -9.95 -7.74 -3.97
CA LEU A 110 -10.05 -7.01 -5.24
C LEU A 110 -10.82 -7.80 -6.31
N LEU A 111 -10.59 -9.11 -6.41
CA LEU A 111 -11.32 -9.98 -7.35
C LEU A 111 -12.82 -10.03 -7.02
N VAL A 112 -13.17 -10.11 -5.73
CA VAL A 112 -14.57 -10.08 -5.29
C VAL A 112 -15.20 -8.73 -5.60
N LYS A 113 -14.51 -7.62 -5.28
CA LYS A 113 -14.98 -6.26 -5.54
C LYS A 113 -15.32 -6.02 -7.01
N ARG A 114 -14.45 -6.46 -7.93
CA ARG A 114 -14.69 -6.35 -9.38
C ARG A 114 -15.94 -7.10 -9.82
N ARG A 115 -16.12 -8.34 -9.36
CA ARG A 115 -17.32 -9.15 -9.69
C ARG A 115 -18.61 -8.50 -9.22
N VAL A 116 -18.61 -7.85 -8.06
CA VAL A 116 -19.79 -7.14 -7.53
C VAL A 116 -20.07 -5.88 -8.33
N SER A 117 -19.05 -5.23 -8.89
CA SER A 117 -19.20 -4.01 -9.69
C SER A 117 -19.69 -4.30 -11.11
N ASP A 118 -19.42 -5.50 -11.63
CA ASP A 118 -19.84 -5.97 -12.95
C ASP A 118 -21.26 -6.58 -12.96
N ALA A 119 -21.89 -6.78 -11.79
CA ALA A 119 -23.20 -7.41 -11.60
C ALA A 119 -24.33 -6.39 -11.42
#